data_AF-A0A3D0SD24-F1
#
_entry.id   AF-A0A3D0SD24-F1
#
_cell.length_a   1.000
_cell.length_b   1.000
_cell.length_c   1.000
_cell.angle_alpha   90.00
_cell.angle_beta   90.00
_cell.angle_gamma   90.00
#
_symmetry.space_group_name_H-M   'P 1'
#
loop_
_entity.id
_entity.type
_entity.pdbx_description
1 polymer ?
#
loop_
_entity_poly.entity_id
_entity_poly.type
_entity_poly.pdbx_seq_one_letter_code
_entity_poly.pdbx_strand_id
1 'polypeptide(L)'
;MIFMSESKPAPGEQFMTVRDFSQLVSKARDFIIKQKPGVLHSNRHLSTGWVKMAFDYTLQTESETTFYLVRPIRQVSDLGRLRALLDDVSELIDSGLKPLNMPFALELILGVNTDSVTKADVAAITKHYAFVQQVIYLSRDA
;
A
#
# COMPACT_ATOMS: atom_id res chain seq x y z
N MET A 1 36.61 27.03 -1.84
CA MET A 1 36.51 25.55 -1.81
C MET A 1 36.21 25.17 -0.38
N ILE A 2 34.96 24.87 -0.04
CA ILE A 2 34.58 24.47 1.32
C ILE A 2 34.69 22.94 1.38
N PHE A 3 35.65 22.44 2.14
CA PHE A 3 35.73 21.02 2.49
C PHE A 3 34.60 20.72 3.48
N MET A 4 33.58 19.96 3.07
CA MET A 4 32.67 19.33 4.02
C MET A 4 33.40 18.15 4.64
N SER A 5 33.76 18.25 5.92
CA SER A 5 34.26 17.09 6.66
C SER A 5 33.10 16.11 6.82
N GLU A 6 33.26 14.88 6.32
CA GLU A 6 32.40 13.77 6.67
C GLU A 6 32.50 13.56 8.19
N SER A 7 31.49 14.04 8.92
CA SER A 7 31.37 13.85 10.36
C SER A 7 31.20 12.36 10.62
N LYS A 8 32.20 11.75 11.27
CA LYS A 8 32.06 10.38 11.76
C LYS A 8 30.99 10.36 12.88
N PRO A 9 30.02 9.43 12.82
CA PRO A 9 28.97 9.33 13.81
C PRO A 9 29.55 9.06 15.21
N ALA A 10 28.88 9.59 16.23
CA ALA A 10 29.34 9.50 17.62
C ALA A 10 29.23 8.04 18.13
N PRO A 11 30.08 7.59 19.08
CA PRO A 11 30.02 6.24 19.63
C PRO A 11 28.68 6.04 20.36
N GLY A 12 27.74 5.34 19.73
CA GLY A 12 26.38 5.13 20.26
C GLY A 12 25.26 5.45 19.26
N GLU A 13 25.55 6.06 18.11
CA GLU A 13 24.57 6.18 17.03
C GLU A 13 24.27 4.80 16.45
N GLN A 14 23.11 4.25 16.80
CA GLN A 14 22.54 3.12 16.09
C GLN A 14 22.11 3.61 14.71
N PHE A 15 22.77 3.11 13.67
CA PHE A 15 22.28 3.28 12.30
C PHE A 15 20.88 2.67 12.22
N MET A 16 19.85 3.51 12.08
CA MET A 16 18.55 3.03 11.66
C MET A 16 18.66 2.71 10.17
N THR A 17 19.03 1.48 9.84
CA THR A 17 19.00 1.00 8.45
C THR A 17 17.54 0.99 8.01
N VAL A 18 17.08 2.08 7.40
CA VAL A 18 15.78 2.13 6.72
C VAL A 18 15.90 1.18 5.55
N ARG A 19 15.38 -0.04 5.72
CA ARG A 19 15.37 -1.04 4.65
C ARG A 19 14.67 -0.42 3.44
N ASP A 20 15.36 -0.40 2.31
CA ASP A 20 14.85 0.22 1.10
C ASP A 20 13.72 -0.62 0.50
N PHE A 21 12.52 -0.05 0.47
CA PHE A 21 11.33 -0.60 -0.20
C PHE A 21 10.97 0.20 -1.46
N SER A 22 11.86 1.06 -1.96
CA SER A 22 11.69 1.76 -3.24
C SER A 22 11.39 0.78 -4.38
N GLN A 23 12.00 -0.40 -4.35
CA GLN A 23 11.77 -1.48 -5.30
C GLN A 23 10.38 -2.12 -5.19
N LEU A 24 9.70 -2.02 -4.05
CA LEU A 24 8.37 -2.63 -3.86
C LEU A 24 7.35 -2.03 -4.82
N VAL A 25 7.39 -0.72 -5.00
CA VAL A 25 6.50 0.00 -5.94
C VAL A 25 6.80 -0.43 -7.37
N SER A 26 8.07 -0.56 -7.74
CA SER A 26 8.45 -1.06 -9.07
C SER A 26 8.00 -2.51 -9.30
N LYS A 27 8.25 -3.42 -8.34
CA LYS A 27 7.80 -4.81 -8.42
C LYS A 27 6.28 -4.93 -8.47
N ALA A 28 5.56 -4.08 -7.73
CA ALA A 28 4.11 -4.00 -7.76
C ALA A 28 3.60 -3.58 -9.13
N ARG A 29 4.21 -2.55 -9.73
CA ARG A 29 3.91 -2.13 -11.11
C ARG A 29 4.08 -3.27 -12.10
N ASP A 30 5.23 -3.93 -12.07
CA ASP A 30 5.53 -5.03 -13.01
C ASP A 30 4.56 -6.21 -12.82
N PHE A 31 4.22 -6.53 -11.57
CA PHE A 31 3.20 -7.52 -11.25
C PHE A 31 1.84 -7.15 -11.84
N ILE A 32 1.36 -5.92 -11.61
CA ILE A 32 0.06 -5.45 -12.10
C ILE A 32 0.00 -5.47 -13.63
N ILE A 33 1.03 -4.93 -14.30
CA ILE A 33 1.11 -4.89 -15.78
C ILE A 33 1.07 -6.32 -16.35
N LYS A 34 1.80 -7.25 -15.73
CA LYS A 34 1.84 -8.65 -16.17
C LYS A 34 0.51 -9.37 -15.99
N GLN A 35 -0.20 -9.12 -14.89
CA GLN A 35 -1.47 -9.78 -14.58
C GLN A 35 -2.65 -9.23 -15.40
N LYS A 36 -2.62 -7.94 -15.75
CA LYS A 36 -3.72 -7.26 -16.45
C LYS A 36 -3.19 -6.55 -17.70
N PRO A 37 -2.72 -7.30 -18.72
CA PRO A 37 -2.21 -6.71 -19.94
C PRO A 37 -3.32 -5.93 -20.66
N GLY A 38 -3.03 -4.70 -21.07
CA GLY A 38 -3.95 -3.88 -21.86
C GLY A 38 -4.91 -3.00 -21.06
N VAL A 39 -4.76 -2.91 -19.75
CA VAL A 39 -5.58 -2.02 -18.91
C VAL A 39 -4.86 -0.70 -18.62
N LEU A 40 -5.62 0.40 -18.56
CA LEU A 40 -5.09 1.71 -18.19
C LEU A 40 -4.67 1.72 -16.72
N HIS A 41 -3.38 1.91 -16.47
CA HIS A 41 -2.82 2.14 -15.15
C HIS A 41 -2.71 3.65 -14.92
N SER A 42 -3.32 4.14 -13.84
CA SER A 42 -3.18 5.54 -13.44
C SER A 42 -3.03 5.66 -11.94
N ASN A 43 -2.46 6.77 -11.48
CA ASN A 43 -2.45 7.13 -10.08
C ASN A 43 -3.66 8.04 -9.85
N ARG A 44 -4.79 7.48 -9.44
CA ARG A 44 -6.00 8.27 -9.21
C ARG A 44 -6.04 8.79 -7.78
N HIS A 45 -6.41 10.05 -7.69
CA HIS A 45 -6.97 10.60 -6.46
C HIS A 45 -8.47 10.42 -6.54
N LEU A 46 -9.05 9.81 -5.51
CA LEU A 46 -10.50 9.80 -5.34
C LEU A 46 -10.86 10.85 -4.30
N SER A 47 -11.86 11.65 -4.61
CA SER A 47 -12.36 12.71 -3.73
C SER A 47 -13.86 12.63 -3.69
N THR A 48 -14.43 12.41 -2.50
CA THR A 48 -15.88 12.47 -2.29
C THR A 48 -16.37 13.89 -1.98
N GLY A 49 -15.44 14.85 -1.90
CA GLY A 49 -15.69 16.22 -1.44
C GLY A 49 -15.46 16.39 0.07
N TRP A 50 -15.56 15.30 0.83
CA TRP A 50 -15.30 15.23 2.27
C TRP A 50 -13.96 14.57 2.58
N VAL A 51 -13.71 13.44 1.91
CA VAL A 51 -12.47 12.67 2.04
C VAL A 51 -11.77 12.63 0.69
N LYS A 52 -10.45 12.78 0.71
CA LYS A 52 -9.61 12.65 -0.48
C LYS A 52 -8.48 11.67 -0.20
N MET A 53 -8.33 10.68 -1.07
CA MET A 53 -7.30 9.65 -0.94
C MET A 53 -6.56 9.44 -2.26
N ALA A 54 -5.26 9.23 -2.17
CA ALA A 54 -4.41 8.84 -3.29
C ALA A 54 -4.14 7.33 -3.25
N PHE A 55 -4.33 6.66 -4.39
CA PHE A 55 -4.00 5.26 -4.56
C PHE A 55 -2.71 5.11 -5.38
N ASP A 56 -1.93 4.07 -5.09
CA ASP A 56 -0.65 3.84 -5.78
C ASP A 56 -0.89 3.45 -7.24
N TYR A 57 -1.91 2.62 -7.47
CA TYR A 57 -2.40 2.30 -8.80
C TYR A 57 -3.92 2.22 -8.83
N THR A 58 -4.47 2.45 -10.01
CA THR A 58 -5.88 2.27 -10.29
C THR A 58 -6.02 1.61 -11.65
N LEU A 59 -6.84 0.58 -11.68
CA LEU A 59 -7.20 -0.22 -12.83
C LEU A 59 -8.68 0.07 -13.13
N GLN A 60 -8.99 0.49 -14.34
CA GLN A 60 -10.38 0.67 -14.77
C GLN A 60 -10.66 -0.25 -15.96
N THR A 61 -11.64 -1.13 -15.79
CA THR A 61 -12.22 -1.93 -16.87
C THR A 61 -13.61 -1.37 -17.22
N GLU A 62 -14.29 -1.98 -18.20
CA GLU A 62 -15.66 -1.60 -18.54
C GLU A 62 -16.67 -1.87 -17.41
N SER A 63 -16.38 -2.82 -16.52
CA SER A 63 -17.30 -3.28 -15.48
C SER A 63 -16.91 -2.88 -14.06
N GLU A 64 -15.63 -2.59 -13.80
CA GLU A 64 -15.15 -2.33 -12.44
C GLU A 64 -13.97 -1.35 -12.39
N THR A 65 -13.81 -0.71 -11.23
CA THR A 65 -12.59 0.04 -10.89
C THR A 65 -11.94 -0.60 -9.68
N THR A 66 -10.71 -1.06 -9.85
CA THR A 66 -9.90 -1.68 -8.80
C THR A 66 -8.79 -0.74 -8.40
N PHE A 67 -8.70 -0.48 -7.10
CA PHE A 67 -7.72 0.40 -6.49
C PHE A 67 -6.63 -0.43 -5.80
N TYR A 68 -5.39 0.04 -5.86
CA TYR A 68 -4.24 -0.65 -5.28
C TYR A 68 -3.54 0.23 -4.26
N LEU A 69 -3.23 -0.35 -3.09
CA LEU A 69 -2.32 0.24 -2.12
C LEU A 69 -1.10 -0.65 -1.92
N VAL A 70 0.08 -0.07 -2.08
CA VAL A 70 1.37 -0.74 -1.96
C VAL A 70 2.05 -0.30 -0.67
N ARG A 71 2.17 -1.18 0.32
CA ARG A 71 2.71 -0.82 1.64
C ARG A 71 3.72 -1.85 2.15
N PRO A 72 4.85 -1.41 2.72
CA PRO A 72 5.77 -2.32 3.39
C PRO A 72 5.24 -2.64 4.80
N ILE A 73 5.33 -3.92 5.20
CA ILE A 73 5.06 -4.39 6.56
C ILE A 73 6.36 -4.97 7.11
N ARG A 74 7.02 -4.20 7.99
CA ARG A 74 8.37 -4.52 8.51
C ARG A 74 8.34 -4.96 9.97
N GLN A 75 7.37 -4.45 10.71
CA GLN A 75 7.23 -4.62 12.15
C GLN A 75 5.77 -4.54 12.55
N VAL A 76 5.44 -5.02 13.75
CA VAL A 76 4.06 -5.05 14.27
C VAL A 76 3.41 -3.67 14.26
N SER A 77 4.15 -2.59 14.50
CA SER A 77 3.59 -1.23 14.45
C SER A 77 3.17 -0.79 13.04
N ASP A 78 3.70 -1.39 11.98
CA ASP A 78 3.22 -1.16 10.61
C ASP A 78 1.80 -1.76 10.40
N LEU A 79 1.38 -2.75 11.21
CA LEU A 79 0.00 -3.27 11.18
C LEU A 79 -1.01 -2.24 11.67
N GLY A 80 -0.63 -1.42 12.67
CA GLY A 80 -1.46 -0.30 13.13
C GLY A 80 -1.64 0.75 12.03
N ARG A 81 -0.59 1.00 11.23
CA ARG A 81 -0.66 1.89 10.07
C ARG A 81 -1.52 1.31 8.95
N LEU A 82 -1.43 0.00 8.70
CA LEU A 82 -2.31 -0.68 7.75
C LEU A 82 -3.77 -0.55 8.15
N ARG A 83 -4.08 -0.74 9.44
CA ARG A 83 -5.45 -0.58 9.96
C ARG A 83 -5.97 0.83 9.77
N ALA A 84 -5.21 1.85 10.20
CA ALA A 84 -5.60 3.24 10.03
C ALA A 84 -5.84 3.60 8.55
N LEU A 85 -4.98 3.11 7.65
CA LEU A 85 -5.15 3.30 6.22
C LEU A 85 -6.44 2.66 5.68
N LEU A 86 -6.83 1.49 6.19
CA LEU A 86 -8.08 0.84 5.82
C LEU A 86 -9.31 1.55 6.41
N ASP A 87 -9.18 2.11 7.62
CA ASP A 87 -10.21 2.96 8.21
C ASP A 87 -10.43 4.23 7.35
N ASP A 88 -9.35 4.87 6.87
CA ASP A 88 -9.43 6.01 5.95
C ASP A 88 -10.14 5.64 4.63
N VAL A 89 -9.88 4.44 4.09
CA VAL A 89 -10.60 3.93 2.90
C VAL A 89 -12.07 3.69 3.23
N SER A 90 -12.39 3.16 4.41
CA SER A 90 -13.78 2.96 4.83
C SER A 90 -14.53 4.29 4.88
N GLU A 91 -13.91 5.33 5.44
CA GLU A 91 -14.50 6.67 5.49
C GLU A 91 -14.70 7.25 4.09
N LEU A 92 -13.74 7.05 3.18
CA LEU A 92 -13.89 7.42 1.77
C LEU A 92 -15.08 6.71 1.12
N ILE A 93 -15.27 5.42 1.40
CA ILE A 93 -16.38 4.65 0.83
C ILE A 93 -17.72 5.15 1.38
N ASP A 94 -17.81 5.32 2.69
CA ASP A 94 -19.05 5.73 3.37
C ASP A 94 -19.42 7.19 3.06
N SER A 95 -18.43 8.07 2.82
CA SER A 95 -18.65 9.49 2.55
C SER A 95 -19.15 9.82 1.14
N GLY A 96 -19.14 8.87 0.19
CA GLY A 96 -19.63 9.18 -1.15
C GLY A 96 -19.69 8.03 -2.15
N LEU A 97 -18.90 6.96 -1.99
CA LEU A 97 -18.94 5.84 -2.94
C LEU A 97 -20.16 4.95 -2.75
N LYS A 98 -20.50 4.62 -1.50
CA LYS A 98 -21.64 3.77 -1.15
C LYS A 98 -22.99 4.41 -1.50
N PRO A 99 -23.25 5.71 -1.19
CA PRO A 99 -24.48 6.38 -1.61
C PRO A 99 -24.67 6.45 -3.14
N LEU A 100 -23.56 6.48 -3.90
CA LEU A 100 -23.57 6.53 -5.36
C LEU A 100 -23.54 5.15 -6.03
N ASN A 101 -23.57 4.07 -5.23
CA ASN A 101 -23.46 2.68 -5.67
C ASN A 101 -22.28 2.45 -6.65
N MET A 102 -21.16 3.14 -6.41
CA MET A 102 -19.99 3.03 -7.27
C MET A 102 -19.28 1.71 -6.96
N PRO A 103 -19.03 0.85 -7.97
CA PRO A 103 -18.29 -0.40 -7.76
C PRO A 103 -16.87 -0.05 -7.29
N PHE A 104 -16.55 -0.45 -6.06
CA PHE A 104 -15.26 -0.20 -5.43
C PHE A 104 -14.63 -1.52 -4.96
N ALA A 105 -13.41 -1.77 -5.42
CA ALA A 105 -12.59 -2.90 -5.00
C ALA A 105 -11.20 -2.40 -4.59
N LEU A 106 -10.69 -2.87 -3.45
CA LEU A 106 -9.33 -2.61 -3.01
C LEU A 106 -8.50 -3.90 -3.05
N GLU A 107 -7.35 -3.82 -3.69
CA GLU A 107 -6.29 -4.83 -3.61
C GLU A 107 -5.07 -4.26 -2.88
N LEU A 108 -4.54 -5.03 -1.93
CA LEU A 108 -3.37 -4.66 -1.14
C LEU A 108 -2.14 -5.39 -1.66
N ILE A 109 -1.08 -4.68 -2.00
CA ILE A 109 0.22 -5.29 -2.31
C ILE A 109 1.16 -4.99 -1.15
N LEU A 110 1.50 -6.04 -0.40
CA LEU A 110 2.29 -5.93 0.82
C LEU A 110 3.67 -6.54 0.63
N GLY A 111 4.69 -5.72 0.87
CA GLY A 111 6.06 -6.20 1.01
C GLY A 111 6.28 -6.66 2.44
N VAL A 112 6.40 -7.97 2.67
CA VAL A 112 6.57 -8.54 4.01
C VAL A 112 8.03 -8.98 4.17
N ASN A 113 8.64 -8.68 5.32
CA ASN A 113 10.08 -8.84 5.50
C ASN A 113 10.48 -9.58 6.79
N THR A 114 9.56 -10.27 7.46
CA THR A 114 9.89 -10.91 8.74
C THR A 114 8.98 -12.10 9.06
N ASP A 115 9.56 -13.11 9.72
CA ASP A 115 8.85 -14.22 10.37
C ASP A 115 7.98 -13.75 11.56
N SER A 116 8.23 -12.54 12.08
CA SER A 116 7.54 -11.97 13.25
C SER A 116 6.21 -11.29 12.95
N VAL A 117 5.90 -11.00 11.68
CA VAL A 117 4.59 -10.50 11.27
C VAL A 117 4.03 -11.49 10.26
N THR A 118 3.03 -12.25 10.70
CA THR A 118 2.51 -13.35 9.89
C THR A 118 1.47 -12.83 8.90
N LYS A 119 1.30 -13.56 7.79
CA LYS A 119 0.16 -13.36 6.88
C LYS A 119 -1.18 -13.48 7.62
N ALA A 120 -1.22 -14.21 8.74
CA ALA A 120 -2.40 -14.35 9.59
C ALA A 120 -2.73 -13.04 10.33
N ASP A 121 -1.75 -12.28 10.79
CA ASP A 121 -1.97 -10.98 11.44
C ASP A 121 -2.58 -9.97 10.45
N VAL A 122 -2.05 -9.93 9.23
CA VAL A 122 -2.61 -9.12 8.15
C VAL A 122 -4.04 -9.57 7.82
N ALA A 123 -4.26 -10.87 7.66
CA ALA A 123 -5.60 -11.41 7.39
C ALA A 123 -6.60 -11.12 8.52
N ALA A 124 -6.14 -11.14 9.77
CA ALA A 124 -6.96 -10.79 10.93
C ALA A 124 -7.42 -9.33 10.91
N ILE A 125 -6.65 -8.43 10.28
CA ILE A 125 -7.06 -7.05 10.06
C ILE A 125 -7.97 -6.95 8.83
N THR A 126 -7.53 -7.45 7.67
CA THR A 126 -8.20 -7.21 6.39
C THR A 126 -9.57 -7.86 6.30
N LYS A 127 -9.83 -8.97 7.00
CA LYS A 127 -11.13 -9.65 7.02
C LYS A 127 -12.30 -8.77 7.50
N HIS A 128 -12.00 -7.67 8.21
CA HIS A 128 -13.01 -6.74 8.71
C HIS A 128 -13.46 -5.71 7.66
N TYR A 129 -12.77 -5.65 6.52
CA TYR A 129 -13.00 -4.65 5.48
C TYR A 129 -13.50 -5.34 4.21
N ALA A 130 -14.81 -5.36 3.99
CA ALA A 130 -15.45 -6.09 2.89
C ALA A 130 -15.02 -5.62 1.49
N PHE A 131 -14.50 -4.39 1.38
CA PHE A 131 -13.97 -3.84 0.14
C PHE A 131 -12.57 -4.35 -0.21
N VAL A 132 -11.86 -4.98 0.72
CA VAL A 132 -10.56 -5.62 0.46
C VAL A 132 -10.83 -6.95 -0.25
N GLN A 133 -10.60 -6.99 -1.56
CA GLN A 133 -10.81 -8.19 -2.37
C GLN A 133 -9.62 -9.14 -2.31
N GLN A 134 -8.41 -8.60 -2.36
CA GLN A 134 -7.20 -9.42 -2.42
C GLN A 134 -6.04 -8.79 -1.64
N VAL A 135 -5.24 -9.66 -1.01
CA VAL A 135 -3.94 -9.29 -0.43
C VAL A 135 -2.85 -10.08 -1.15
N ILE A 136 -1.98 -9.36 -1.86
CA ILE A 136 -0.86 -9.88 -2.63
C ILE A 136 0.41 -9.64 -1.82
N TYR A 137 1.17 -10.71 -1.59
CA TYR A 137 2.43 -10.63 -0.86
C TYR A 137 3.60 -10.72 -1.84
N LEU A 138 4.43 -9.69 -1.89
CA LEU A 138 5.65 -9.70 -2.71
C LEU A 138 6.86 -9.93 -1.80
N SER A 139 7.64 -10.97 -2.12
CA SER A 139 8.90 -11.24 -1.43
C SER A 139 9.95 -10.19 -1.79
N ARG A 140 10.83 -9.93 -0.82
CA ARG A 140 12.04 -9.13 -1.04
C ARG A 140 12.99 -9.80 -2.03
N ASP A 141 13.06 -11.12 -2.01
CA ASP A 141 14.12 -11.88 -2.69
C ASP A 141 13.87 -11.96 -4.19
N ALA A 142 14.73 -11.29 -4.94
CA ALA A 142 15.16 -11.69 -6.28
C ALA A 142 16.66 -11.97 -6.20
#